data_AF-A0A225VPR2-F1
#
_entry.id   AF-A0A225VPR2-F1
#
_cell.length_a   1.000
_cell.length_b   1.000
_cell.length_c   1.000
_cell.angle_alpha   90.00
_cell.angle_beta   90.00
_cell.angle_gamma   90.00
#
_symmetry.space_group_name_H-M   'P 1'
#
loop_
_entity.id
_entity.type
_entity.pdbx_description
1 polymer ?
#
loop_
_entity_poly.entity_id
_entity_poly.type
_entity_poly.pdbx_seq_one_letter_code
_entity_poly.pdbx_strand_id
1 'polypeptide(L)' 'MKADLIDTGANVSVISVTYAKRLRLREVSDHGRSLEVRDINPGVLETRRRALVKITLGWERVYEFEM' A
#
# COMPACT_ATOMS: atom_id res chain seq x y z
N MET A 1 -13.42 8.78 12.78
CA MET A 1 -12.29 8.95 11.82
C MET A 1 -11.37 7.75 11.98
N LYS A 2 -11.02 7.04 10.91
CA LYS A 2 -10.06 5.92 10.99
C LYS A 2 -8.67 6.52 10.79
N ALA A 3 -7.75 6.24 11.71
CA ALA A 3 -6.37 6.69 11.59
C ALA A 3 -5.57 5.59 10.88
N ASP A 4 -4.73 6.00 9.93
CA ASP A 4 -3.71 5.14 9.32
C ASP A 4 -2.37 5.39 10.03
N LEU A 5 -1.49 4.39 10.04
CA LEU A 5 -0.16 4.49 10.65
C LEU A 5 0.85 5.02 9.63
N ILE A 6 1.65 6.00 10.03
CA ILE A 6 2.84 6.42 9.28
C ILE A 6 4.06 5.77 9.92
N ASP A 7 4.58 4.74 9.25
CA ASP A 7 5.86 4.13 9.60
C ASP A 7 6.95 4.68 8.67
N THR A 8 7.77 5.60 9.19
CA THR A 8 8.87 6.19 8.42
C THR A 8 10.08 5.26 8.26
N GLY A 9 10.09 4.11 8.94
CA GLY A 9 11.10 3.07 8.76
C GLY A 9 10.82 2.15 7.57
N ALA A 10 9.57 2.14 7.07
CA ALA A 10 9.19 1.35 5.92
C ALA A 10 9.49 2.07 4.60
N ASN A 11 10.03 1.34 3.63
CA ASN A 11 10.25 1.83 2.26
C ASN A 11 9.09 1.52 1.30
N VAL A 12 8.07 0.82 1.80
CA VAL A 12 6.88 0.38 1.05
C VAL A 12 5.64 0.72 1.86
N SER A 13 4.55 1.03 1.16
CA SER A 13 3.24 1.21 1.79
C SER A 13 2.47 -0.10 1.75
N VAL A 14 1.82 -0.47 2.85
CA VAL A 14 1.06 -1.72 2.96
C VAL A 14 -0.37 -1.41 3.36
N ILE A 15 -1.32 -1.95 2.60
CA ILE A 15 -2.74 -1.89 2.94
C ILE A 15 -3.29 -3.30 3.11
N SER A 16 -4.07 -3.52 4.17
CA SER A 16 -4.78 -4.79 4.32
C SER A 16 -5.76 -5.01 3.15
N VAL A 17 -5.85 -6.26 2.68
CA VAL A 17 -6.75 -6.64 1.57
C VAL A 17 -8.21 -6.26 1.88
N THR A 18 -8.66 -6.46 3.11
CA THR A 18 -10.02 -6.09 3.53
C THR A 18 -10.27 -4.60 3.40
N TYR A 19 -9.28 -3.78 3.76
CA TYR A 19 -9.42 -2.32 3.65
C TYR A 19 -9.34 -1.85 2.19
N ALA A 20 -8.43 -2.41 1.39
CA ALA A 20 -8.35 -2.16 -0.05
C ALA A 20 -9.68 -2.47 -0.78
N LYS A 21 -10.32 -3.61 -0.45
CA LYS A 21 -11.65 -3.97 -0.97
C LYS A 21 -12.72 -2.96 -0.57
N ARG A 22 -12.70 -2.50 0.69
CA ARG A 22 -13.65 -1.51 1.19
C ARG A 22 -13.51 -0.16 0.47
N LEU A 23 -12.27 0.23 0.15
CA LEU A 23 -11.96 1.42 -0.64
C LEU A 23 -12.17 1.21 -2.14
N ARG A 24 -12.45 -0.02 -2.58
CA ARG A 24 -12.60 -0.41 -3.99
C ARG A 24 -11.39 0.01 -4.83
N LEU A 25 -10.19 -0.17 -4.26
CA LEU A 25 -8.95 0.11 -4.97
C LEU A 25 -8.88 -0.72 -6.25
N ARG A 26 -8.48 -0.07 -7.35
CA ARG A 26 -8.31 -0.73 -8.63
C ARG A 26 -6.90 -1.27 -8.71
N GLU A 27 -6.82 -2.55 -9.06
CA GLU A 27 -5.55 -3.18 -9.36
C GLU A 27 -4.99 -2.61 -10.65
N VAL A 28 -3.68 -2.34 -10.66
CA VAL A 28 -2.97 -1.94 -11.88
C VAL A 28 -2.50 -3.21 -12.57
N SER A 29 -3.02 -3.46 -13.77
CA SER A 29 -2.61 -4.59 -14.61
C SER A 29 -1.20 -4.37 -15.15
N ASP A 30 -0.42 -5.44 -15.34
CA ASP A 30 0.81 -5.47 -16.16
C ASP A 30 2.07 -4.78 -15.59
N HIS A 31 2.24 -4.72 -14.27
CA HIS A 31 3.48 -4.19 -13.68
C HIS A 31 4.64 -5.19 -13.54
N GLY A 32 4.45 -6.46 -13.91
CA GLY A 32 5.50 -7.47 -14.13
C GLY A 32 6.45 -7.79 -12.97
N ARG A 33 6.35 -7.09 -11.85
CA ARG A 33 7.32 -7.13 -10.75
C ARG A 33 6.62 -7.69 -9.51
N SER A 34 7.08 -8.84 -9.05
CA SER A 34 6.83 -9.29 -7.68
C SER A 34 7.59 -8.37 -6.73
N LEU A 35 7.01 -8.00 -5.59
CA LEU A 35 7.71 -7.26 -4.54
C LEU A 35 7.85 -8.17 -3.33
N GLU A 36 9.08 -8.40 -2.90
CA GLU A 36 9.37 -9.05 -1.63
C GLU A 36 9.14 -8.06 -0.49
N VAL A 37 8.24 -8.40 0.41
CA VAL A 37 7.95 -7.64 1.63
C VAL A 37 8.40 -8.48 2.82
N ARG A 38 9.22 -7.88 3.68
CA ARG A 38 9.78 -8.51 4.87
C ARG A 38 9.09 -7.96 6.11
N ASP A 39 9.35 -8.58 7.24
CA ASP A 39 9.03 -8.06 8.58
C ASP A 39 7.52 -7.92 8.89
N ILE A 40 6.63 -8.40 8.00
CA ILE A 40 5.18 -8.56 8.28
C ILE A 40 4.88 -9.91 8.94
N ASN A 41 5.53 -10.97 8.46
CA ASN A 41 5.41 -12.34 8.97
C ASN A 41 6.81 -12.94 9.10
N PRO A 42 6.99 -14.05 9.84
CA PRO A 42 8.23 -14.83 9.80
C PRO A 42 8.46 -15.37 8.37
N GLY A 43 9.22 -14.64 7.57
CA GLY A 43 9.51 -14.96 6.18
C GLY A 43 9.41 -13.78 5.22
N VAL A 44 9.62 -14.07 3.94
CA VAL A 44 9.45 -13.12 2.84
C VAL A 44 8.09 -13.33 2.22
N LEU A 45 7.28 -12.27 2.12
CA LEU A 45 6.01 -12.29 1.41
C LEU A 45 6.19 -11.70 0.02
N GLU A 46 5.90 -12.47 -1.02
CA GLU A 46 5.76 -11.91 -2.38
C GLU A 46 4.38 -11.29 -2.56
N THR A 47 4.32 -10.00 -2.92
CA THR A 47 3.08 -9.36 -3.41
C THR A 47 3.14 -9.14 -4.91
N ARG A 48 2.03 -9.48 -5.57
CA ARG A 48 1.82 -9.29 -7.02
C ARG A 48 0.69 -8.32 -7.33
N ARG A 49 -0.12 -7.95 -6.33
CA ARG A 49 -1.25 -7.03 -6.49
C ARG A 49 -0.81 -5.65 -6.09
N ARG A 50 -1.03 -4.68 -6.98
CA ARG A 50 -0.70 -3.28 -6.74
C ARG A 50 -1.84 -2.36 -7.10
N ALA A 51 -1.90 -1.20 -6.45
CA ALA A 51 -2.87 -0.15 -6.72
C ALA A 51 -2.19 1.22 -6.69
N LEU A 52 -2.52 2.07 -7.66
CA LEU A 52 -2.18 3.48 -7.59
C LEU A 52 -3.16 4.19 -6.66
N VAL A 53 -2.64 4.90 -5.65
CA VAL A 53 -3.46 5.61 -4.67
C VAL A 53 -2.98 7.04 -4.47
N LYS A 54 -3.94 7.91 -4.14
CA LYS A 54 -3.66 9.28 -3.66
C LYS A 54 -3.98 9.35 -2.19
N ILE A 55 -3.02 9.80 -1.40
CA ILE A 55 -3.13 9.92 0.06
C ILE A 55 -3.01 11.40 0.43
N THR A 56 -3.97 11.89 1.20
CA THR A 56 -3.97 13.25 1.73
C THR A 56 -3.52 13.23 3.19
N LEU A 57 -2.43 13.93 3.51
CA LEU A 57 -1.94 14.11 4.88
C LEU A 57 -2.26 15.52 5.35
N GLY A 58 -3.09 15.63 6.39
CA GLY A 58 -3.39 16.90 7.05
C GLY A 58 -4.06 17.96 6.16
N TRP A 59 -4.74 17.55 5.08
CA TRP A 59 -5.41 18.42 4.09
C TRP A 59 -4.51 19.40 3.32
N GLU A 60 -3.21 19.46 3.62
CA GLU A 60 -2.25 20.39 2.99
C GLU A 60 -1.38 19.71 1.93
N ARG A 61 -1.16 18.39 2.04
CA ARG A 61 -0.26 17.64 1.16
C ARG A 61 -0.97 16.43 0.57
N VAL A 62 -0.87 16.28 -0.75
CA VAL A 62 -1.35 15.10 -1.49
C VAL A 62 -0.14 14.40 -2.08
N TYR A 63 -0.03 13.11 -1.81
CA TYR A 63 0.99 12.25 -2.39
C TYR A 63 0.32 11.21 -3.28
N GLU A 64 0.99 10.87 -4.38
CA GLU A 64 0.62 9.78 -5.28
C GLU A 64 1.68 8.70 -5.19
N PHE A 65 1.26 7.48 -4.87
CA PHE A 65 2.14 6.33 -4.71
C PHE A 65 1.56 5.13 -5.45
N GLU A 66 2.46 4.29 -5.98
CA GLU A 66 2.15 2.92 -6.35
C GLU A 66 2.33 2.06 -5.08
N MET A 67 1.27 1.38 -4.65
CA MET A 67 1.30 0.42 -3.54
C MET A 67 1.20 -1.00 -4.05
#